data_AF-A0A1I4SFQ0-F1
#
_entry.id   AF-A0A1I4SFQ0-F1
#
_cell.length_a   1.000
_cell.length_b   1.000
_cell.length_c   1.000
_cell.angle_alpha   90.00
_cell.angle_beta   90.00
_cell.angle_gamma   90.00
#
_symmetry.space_group_name_H-M   'P 1'
#
loop_
_entity.id
_entity.type
_entity.pdbx_description
1 polymer ?
#
loop_
_entity_poly.entity_id
_entity_poly.type
_entity_poly.pdbx_seq_one_letter_code
_entity_poly.pdbx_strand_id
1 'polypeptide(L)'
;MRGSLGFAVTAALMASGLVGVRMMMRPTLAASEPPAASSTSFDAMMAQSMTRMHADMMVPPSGDPDRDFAAMMIPHHEGAIAMAKAELLYGKDPFLRRLAQGIVVEQGQEIDVMRRALASLPKAPQPSTGATHSHDHGAAPAAMPSETRR
;
A
#
# COMPACT_ATOMS: atom_id res chain seq x y z
N MET A 1 -21.59 41.99 46.28
CA MET A 1 -22.59 43.08 46.27
C MET A 1 -22.23 44.04 45.13
N ARG A 2 -23.26 44.63 44.52
CA ARG A 2 -23.32 45.49 43.31
C ARG A 2 -22.17 46.50 43.10
N GLY A 3 -21.91 46.84 41.84
CA GLY A 3 -21.30 48.11 41.45
C GLY A 3 -21.14 48.25 39.93
N SER A 4 -21.87 49.19 39.33
CA SER A 4 -22.08 49.40 37.89
C SER A 4 -21.51 50.75 37.40
N LEU A 5 -21.64 51.01 36.09
CA LEU A 5 -21.48 52.28 35.33
C LEU A 5 -20.04 52.64 34.89
N GLY A 6 -19.80 53.23 33.72
CA GLY A 6 -20.69 53.82 32.72
C GLY A 6 -19.90 54.34 31.50
N PHE A 7 -20.64 54.68 30.45
CA PHE A 7 -20.23 55.13 29.12
C PHE A 7 -19.44 56.46 29.09
N ALA A 8 -18.61 56.64 28.06
CA ALA A 8 -18.46 57.92 27.38
C ALA A 8 -18.12 57.72 25.89
N VAL A 9 -19.03 58.17 25.03
CA VAL A 9 -18.84 58.36 23.59
C VAL A 9 -18.44 59.80 23.36
N THR A 10 -17.40 60.04 22.57
CA THR A 10 -17.22 61.33 21.87
C THR A 10 -16.82 61.04 20.43
N ALA A 11 -17.75 61.38 19.53
CA ALA A 11 -17.56 61.44 18.10
C ALA A 11 -16.77 62.70 17.71
N ALA A 12 -16.00 62.64 16.63
CA ALA A 12 -15.57 63.81 15.88
C ALA A 12 -15.66 63.51 14.37
N LEU A 13 -16.36 64.40 13.67
CA LEU A 13 -16.68 64.37 12.25
C LEU A 13 -15.50 64.76 11.35
N MET A 14 -15.44 64.05 10.21
CA MET A 14 -15.30 64.51 8.81
C MET A 14 -14.35 65.68 8.46
N ALA A 15 -13.43 65.41 7.53
CA ALA A 15 -13.16 66.30 6.40
C ALA A 15 -12.56 65.52 5.22
N SER A 16 -13.23 65.61 4.06
CA SER A 16 -12.79 65.08 2.77
C SER A 16 -11.63 65.89 2.19
N GLY A 17 -10.64 65.20 1.61
CA GLY A 17 -9.61 65.78 0.75
C GLY A 17 -9.31 64.83 -0.40
N LEU A 18 -9.51 65.32 -1.63
CA LEU A 18 -9.22 64.64 -2.89
C LEU A 18 -7.72 64.41 -3.11
N VAL A 19 -7.45 63.45 -4.00
CA VAL A 19 -6.34 63.37 -4.99
C VAL A 19 -5.60 62.05 -4.91
N GLY A 20 -5.57 61.37 -6.06
CA GLY A 20 -5.32 59.95 -6.20
C GLY A 20 -3.88 59.51 -6.04
N VAL A 21 -3.74 58.27 -5.58
CA VAL A 21 -2.64 57.38 -5.96
C VAL A 21 -3.27 56.01 -6.18
N ARG A 22 -3.16 55.49 -7.41
CA ARG A 22 -3.56 54.13 -7.77
C ARG A 22 -2.66 53.15 -7.02
N MET A 23 -3.13 52.67 -5.86
CA MET A 23 -2.47 51.67 -5.03
C MET A 23 -2.33 50.37 -5.82
N MET A 24 -1.10 49.94 -6.06
CA MET A 24 -0.80 48.61 -6.58
C MET A 24 -1.33 47.56 -5.60
N MET A 25 -2.25 46.69 -6.05
CA MET A 25 -2.61 45.47 -5.34
C MET A 25 -1.35 44.62 -5.18
N ARG A 26 -0.88 44.47 -3.94
CA ARG A 26 0.11 43.46 -3.57
C ARG A 26 -0.61 42.10 -3.55
N PRO A 27 -0.11 41.07 -4.26
CA PRO A 27 -0.62 39.73 -4.06
C PRO A 27 -0.23 39.30 -2.64
N THR A 28 -1.23 38.97 -1.82
CA THR A 28 -0.99 38.23 -0.58
C THR A 28 -0.45 36.86 -0.97
N LEU A 29 0.79 36.57 -0.62
CA LEU A 29 1.35 35.22 -0.58
C LEU A 29 0.37 34.34 0.21
N ALA A 30 -0.36 33.47 -0.48
CA ALA A 30 -1.02 32.34 0.14
C ALA A 30 0.09 31.50 0.77
N ALA A 31 0.10 31.43 2.10
CA ALA A 31 0.94 30.49 2.81
C ALA A 31 0.51 29.07 2.40
N SER A 32 1.39 28.35 1.72
CA SER A 32 1.23 26.93 1.45
C SER A 32 1.14 26.20 2.80
N GLU A 33 -0.01 25.62 3.10
CA GLU A 33 -0.12 24.72 4.24
C GLU A 33 0.85 23.54 4.05
N PRO A 34 1.57 23.10 5.11
CA PRO A 34 2.38 21.89 5.03
C PRO A 34 1.46 20.69 4.74
N PRO A 35 1.90 19.70 3.94
CA PRO A 35 1.08 18.52 3.67
C PRO A 35 0.72 17.87 5.00
N ALA A 36 -0.58 17.74 5.28
CA ALA A 36 -1.07 17.01 6.43
C ALA A 36 -0.42 15.63 6.44
N ALA A 37 0.33 15.33 7.50
CA ALA A 37 0.93 14.02 7.71
C ALA A 37 -0.17 12.97 7.56
N SER A 38 -0.08 12.17 6.49
CA SER A 38 -1.13 11.24 6.14
C SER A 38 -1.21 10.19 7.25
N SER A 39 -2.24 10.29 8.10
CA SER A 39 -2.66 9.13 8.89
C SER A 39 -2.90 8.01 7.88
N THR A 40 -2.01 7.02 7.83
CA THR A 40 -2.10 5.97 6.82
C THR A 40 -3.27 5.09 7.22
N SER A 41 -4.47 5.35 6.70
CA SER A 41 -5.69 4.60 7.05
C SER A 41 -5.50 3.10 6.86
N PHE A 42 -6.35 2.29 7.51
CA PHE A 42 -6.38 0.84 7.28
C PHE A 42 -6.43 0.52 5.78
N ASP A 43 -7.35 1.14 5.04
CA ASP A 43 -7.50 0.94 3.60
C ASP A 43 -6.23 1.31 2.81
N ALA A 44 -5.55 2.40 3.18
CA ALA A 44 -4.31 2.82 2.55
C ALA A 44 -3.17 1.81 2.81
N MET A 45 -3.06 1.28 4.03
CA MET A 45 -2.06 0.24 4.35
C MET A 45 -2.36 -1.06 3.62
N MET A 46 -3.62 -1.49 3.56
CA MET A 46 -4.04 -2.70 2.85
C MET A 46 -3.75 -2.58 1.35
N ALA A 47 -4.16 -1.48 0.72
CA ALA A 47 -3.90 -1.21 -0.69
C ALA A 47 -2.40 -1.19 -0.98
N GLN A 48 -1.61 -0.47 -0.19
CA GLN A 48 -0.17 -0.42 -0.34
C GLN A 48 0.49 -1.79 -0.19
N SER A 49 0.06 -2.60 0.78
CA SER A 49 0.60 -3.95 1.01
C SER A 49 0.34 -4.86 -0.18
N MET A 50 -0.90 -4.85 -0.71
CA MET A 50 -1.27 -5.62 -1.91
C MET A 50 -0.52 -5.15 -3.15
N THR A 51 -0.36 -3.83 -3.35
CA THR A 51 0.39 -3.29 -4.49
C THR A 51 1.85 -3.71 -4.46
N ARG A 52 2.52 -3.61 -3.31
CA ARG A 52 3.93 -4.03 -3.19
C ARG A 52 4.06 -5.54 -3.37
N MET A 53 3.22 -6.32 -2.70
CA MET A 53 3.19 -7.77 -2.85
C MET A 53 3.06 -8.19 -4.33
N HIS A 54 2.12 -7.59 -5.06
CA HIS A 54 1.94 -7.89 -6.48
C HIS A 54 3.18 -7.51 -7.31
N ALA A 55 3.76 -6.34 -7.06
CA ALA A 55 4.95 -5.89 -7.79
C ALA A 55 6.17 -6.79 -7.52
N ASP A 56 6.40 -7.15 -6.26
CA ASP A 56 7.58 -7.92 -5.85
C ASP A 56 7.46 -9.41 -6.22
N MET A 57 6.24 -9.92 -6.39
CA MET A 57 5.98 -11.26 -6.92
C MET A 57 6.22 -11.38 -8.44
N MET A 58 6.33 -10.27 -9.19
CA MET A 58 6.57 -10.28 -10.64
C MET A 58 8.03 -10.57 -10.96
N VAL A 59 8.50 -11.75 -10.57
CA VAL A 59 9.86 -12.23 -10.83
C VAL A 59 9.87 -13.13 -12.07
N PRO A 60 10.75 -12.89 -13.06
CA PRO A 60 10.93 -13.80 -14.19
C PRO A 60 11.28 -15.22 -13.69
N PRO A 61 10.64 -16.28 -14.21
CA PRO A 61 10.99 -17.64 -13.85
C PRO A 61 12.47 -17.93 -14.12
N SER A 62 13.13 -18.54 -13.14
CA SER A 62 14.53 -18.97 -13.25
C SER A 62 14.66 -20.33 -13.95
N GLY A 63 13.56 -21.09 -14.04
CA GLY A 63 13.54 -22.45 -14.56
C GLY A 63 13.85 -23.51 -13.50
N ASP A 64 14.10 -23.08 -12.26
CA ASP A 64 14.26 -23.94 -11.09
C ASP A 64 13.02 -23.77 -10.20
N PRO A 65 12.17 -24.81 -10.06
CA PRO A 65 10.93 -24.72 -9.29
C PRO A 65 11.12 -24.33 -7.82
N ASP A 66 12.22 -24.75 -7.18
CA ASP A 66 12.48 -24.45 -5.77
C ASP A 66 12.84 -22.97 -5.60
N ARG A 67 13.63 -22.43 -6.54
CA ARG A 67 13.96 -21.00 -6.58
C ARG A 67 12.73 -20.16 -6.89
N ASP A 68 11.92 -20.59 -7.86
CA ASP A 68 10.75 -19.84 -8.30
C ASP A 68 9.66 -19.82 -7.21
N PHE A 69 9.47 -20.93 -6.50
CA PHE A 69 8.58 -20.98 -5.35
C PHE A 69 9.02 -20.00 -4.26
N ALA A 70 10.28 -20.04 -3.83
CA ALA A 70 10.78 -19.15 -2.78
C ALA A 70 10.78 -17.67 -3.23
N ALA A 71 11.13 -17.39 -4.49
CA ALA A 71 11.15 -16.04 -5.04
C ALA A 71 9.76 -15.39 -5.08
N MET A 72 8.70 -16.17 -5.34
CA MET A 72 7.32 -15.65 -5.26
C MET A 72 6.77 -15.64 -3.83
N MET A 73 7.13 -16.63 -3.02
CA MET A 73 6.47 -16.82 -1.72
C MET A 73 7.02 -15.90 -0.64
N ILE A 74 8.29 -15.50 -0.70
CA ILE A 74 8.86 -14.49 0.19
C ILE A 74 8.08 -13.16 0.13
N PRO A 75 7.92 -12.49 -1.03
CA PRO A 75 7.17 -11.24 -1.10
C PRO A 75 5.67 -11.42 -0.80
N HIS A 76 5.08 -12.58 -1.14
CA HIS A 76 3.71 -12.91 -0.71
C HIS A 76 3.57 -12.87 0.82
N HIS A 77 4.51 -13.49 1.53
CA HIS A 77 4.51 -13.53 2.99
C HIS A 77 4.81 -12.15 3.60
N GLU A 78 5.73 -11.38 3.02
CA GLU A 78 6.01 -10.01 3.46
C GLU A 78 4.78 -9.11 3.33
N GLY A 79 4.00 -9.26 2.24
CA GLY A 79 2.71 -8.59 2.06
C GLY A 79 1.68 -9.00 3.12
N ALA A 80 1.55 -10.30 3.39
CA ALA A 80 0.63 -10.81 4.41
C ALA A 80 0.99 -10.32 5.82
N ILE A 81 2.28 -10.26 6.16
CA ILE A 81 2.75 -9.68 7.42
C ILE A 81 2.39 -8.18 7.51
N ALA A 82 2.52 -7.42 6.42
CA ALA A 82 2.16 -6.01 6.39
C ALA A 82 0.66 -5.79 6.62
N MET A 83 -0.20 -6.62 6.03
CA MET A 83 -1.65 -6.58 6.25
C MET A 83 -2.03 -6.99 7.68
N ALA A 84 -1.40 -8.03 8.22
CA ALA A 84 -1.60 -8.43 9.60
C ALA A 84 -1.20 -7.31 10.58
N LYS A 85 -0.12 -6.58 10.29
CA LYS A 85 0.26 -5.39 11.08
C LYS A 85 -0.78 -4.27 10.98
N ALA A 86 -1.45 -4.08 9.83
CA ALA A 86 -2.55 -3.14 9.72
C ALA A 86 -3.75 -3.55 10.60
N GLU A 87 -4.09 -4.84 10.65
CA GLU A 87 -5.11 -5.38 11.56
C GLU A 87 -4.73 -5.16 13.04
N LEU A 88 -3.46 -5.35 13.40
CA LEU A 88 -2.99 -5.08 14.76
C LEU A 88 -3.03 -3.60 15.15
N LEU A 89 -2.94 -2.70 14.17
CA LEU A 89 -2.96 -1.25 14.40
C LEU A 89 -4.39 -0.70 14.48
N TYR A 90 -5.31 -1.17 13.62
CA TYR A 90 -6.65 -0.59 13.47
C TYR A 90 -7.78 -1.51 13.93
N GLY A 91 -7.57 -2.82 13.89
CA GLY A 91 -8.55 -3.83 14.25
C GLY A 91 -8.85 -3.86 15.74
N LYS A 92 -10.10 -4.20 16.07
CA LYS A 92 -10.62 -4.18 17.44
C LYS A 92 -11.07 -5.56 17.93
N ASP A 93 -11.35 -6.49 17.02
CA ASP A 93 -11.78 -7.83 17.38
C ASP A 93 -10.61 -8.63 17.97
N PRO A 94 -10.74 -9.20 19.19
CA PRO A 94 -9.63 -9.89 19.84
C PRO A 94 -9.22 -11.18 19.12
N PHE A 95 -10.13 -11.86 18.42
CA PHE A 95 -9.81 -13.08 17.69
C PHE A 95 -9.05 -12.77 16.40
N LEU A 96 -9.46 -11.76 15.65
CA LEU A 96 -8.75 -11.32 14.44
C LEU A 96 -7.37 -10.76 14.75
N ARG A 97 -7.23 -10.01 15.84
CA ARG A 97 -5.92 -9.56 16.31
C ARG A 97 -5.03 -10.73 16.73
N ARG A 98 -5.59 -11.78 17.35
CA ARG A 98 -4.82 -12.97 17.71
C ARG A 98 -4.36 -13.74 16.46
N LEU A 99 -5.23 -13.87 15.45
CA LEU A 99 -4.87 -14.42 14.15
C LEU A 99 -3.74 -13.62 13.49
N ALA A 100 -3.85 -12.29 13.48
CA ALA A 100 -2.83 -11.41 12.92
C ALA A 100 -1.47 -11.54 13.62
N GLN A 101 -1.44 -11.73 14.94
CA GLN A 101 -0.20 -12.06 15.67
C GLN A 101 0.41 -13.38 15.18
N GLY A 102 -0.42 -14.42 15.00
CA GLY A 102 0.01 -15.71 14.45
C GLY A 102 0.64 -15.55 13.08
N ILE A 103 -0.04 -14.85 12.17
CA ILE A 103 0.45 -14.55 10.81
C ILE A 103 1.83 -13.88 10.84
N VAL A 104 2.03 -12.88 11.71
CA VAL A 104 3.33 -12.18 11.80
C VAL A 104 4.46 -13.13 12.20
N VAL A 105 4.21 -14.04 13.13
CA VAL A 105 5.22 -14.98 13.64
C VAL A 105 5.48 -16.10 12.63
N GLU A 106 4.44 -16.80 12.20
CA GLU A 106 4.54 -17.98 11.35
C GLU A 106 5.14 -17.64 9.99
N GLN A 107 4.59 -16.61 9.32
CA GLN A 107 5.09 -16.22 8.01
C GLN A 107 6.49 -15.60 8.07
N GLY A 108 6.87 -14.99 9.19
CA GLY A 108 8.24 -14.54 9.43
C GLY A 108 9.23 -15.70 9.50
N GLN A 109 8.86 -16.79 10.18
CA GLN A 109 9.67 -18.01 10.25
C GLN A 109 9.78 -18.70 8.89
N GLU A 110 8.70 -18.75 8.12
CA GLU A 110 8.66 -19.31 6.77
C GLU A 110 9.54 -18.53 5.79
N ILE A 111 9.55 -17.19 5.86
CA ILE A 111 10.49 -16.34 5.12
C ILE A 111 11.94 -16.74 5.43
N ASP A 112 12.28 -16.92 6.70
CA ASP A 112 13.63 -17.32 7.09
C ASP A 112 14.00 -18.72 6.57
N VAL A 113 13.04 -19.66 6.55
CA VAL A 113 13.22 -20.99 5.94
C VAL A 113 13.51 -20.86 4.44
N MET A 114 12.71 -20.08 3.71
CA MET A 114 12.89 -19.89 2.27
C MET A 114 14.20 -19.18 1.93
N ARG A 115 14.59 -18.17 2.70
CA ARG A 115 15.88 -17.48 2.53
C ARG A 115 17.06 -18.42 2.77
N ARG A 116 16.99 -19.29 3.79
CA ARG A 116 18.00 -20.33 4.00
C ARG A 116 18.04 -21.34 2.86
N ALA A 117 16.88 -21.77 2.37
CA ALA A 117 16.79 -22.68 1.23
C ALA A 117 17.50 -22.06 0.00
N LEU A 118 17.15 -20.82 -0.39
CA LEU A 118 17.77 -20.12 -1.51
C LEU A 118 19.29 -19.98 -1.39
N ALA A 119 19.82 -19.77 -0.17
CA ALA A 119 21.25 -19.70 0.09
C ALA A 119 21.96 -21.06 -0.06
N SER A 120 21.23 -22.16 0.12
CA SER A 120 21.75 -23.54 0.04
C SER A 120 21.59 -24.18 -1.35
N LEU A 121 20.69 -23.66 -2.19
CA LEU A 121 20.41 -24.24 -3.49
C LEU A 121 21.63 -24.14 -4.42
N PRO A 122 21.96 -25.21 -5.19
CA PRO A 122 22.98 -25.16 -6.23
C PRO A 122 22.69 -24.04 -7.22
N LYS A 123 23.74 -23.49 -7.85
CA LYS A 123 23.55 -22.51 -8.91
C LYS A 123 22.68 -23.14 -10.00
N ALA A 124 21.60 -22.44 -10.39
CA ALA A 124 20.67 -22.95 -11.38
C ALA A 124 21.45 -23.39 -12.64
N PRO A 125 21.10 -24.54 -13.25
CA PRO A 125 21.63 -24.91 -14.55
C PRO A 125 21.46 -23.74 -15.51
N GLN A 126 22.52 -23.34 -16.21
CA GLN A 126 22.38 -22.36 -17.28
C GLN A 126 21.36 -22.89 -18.29
N PRO A 127 20.48 -22.04 -18.86
CA PRO A 127 19.61 -22.48 -19.93
C PRO A 127 20.46 -23.15 -21.00
N SER A 128 20.27 -24.45 -21.20
CA SER A 128 20.94 -25.16 -22.28
C SER A 128 20.51 -24.50 -23.59
N THR A 129 21.44 -23.89 -24.31
CA THR A 129 21.22 -23.23 -25.61
C THR A 129 20.92 -24.23 -26.73
N GLY A 130 20.09 -25.25 -26.48
CA GLY A 130 19.92 -26.36 -27.41
C GLY A 130 18.73 -27.25 -27.07
N ALA A 131 17.52 -26.76 -27.30
CA ALA A 131 16.37 -27.56 -27.72
C ALA A 131 15.25 -26.60 -28.14
N THR A 132 15.10 -26.39 -29.45
CA THR A 132 13.89 -25.81 -30.01
C THR A 132 12.71 -26.71 -29.64
N HIS A 133 11.92 -26.33 -28.63
CA HIS A 133 10.60 -26.92 -28.42
C HIS A 133 9.66 -26.37 -29.48
N SER A 134 9.58 -27.10 -30.58
CA SER A 134 8.52 -26.98 -31.58
C SER A 134 7.19 -27.31 -30.90
N HIS A 135 6.42 -26.30 -30.52
CA HIS A 135 5.02 -26.50 -30.15
C HIS A 135 4.21 -26.73 -31.43
N ASP A 136 3.99 -27.99 -31.75
CA ASP A 136 2.95 -28.43 -32.67
C ASP A 136 1.57 -28.20 -32.00
N HIS A 137 0.79 -27.26 -32.54
CA HIS A 137 -0.60 -27.04 -32.13
C HIS A 137 -1.52 -28.02 -32.86
N GLY A 138 -1.49 -29.29 -32.42
CA GLY A 138 -2.40 -30.34 -32.85
C GLY A 138 -3.80 -30.19 -32.25
N ALA A 139 -4.76 -29.86 -33.12
CA ALA A 139 -6.22 -30.05 -33.07
C ALA A 139 -6.89 -30.51 -31.75
N ALA A 140 -7.88 -29.74 -31.30
CA ALA A 140 -8.80 -30.11 -30.23
C ALA A 140 -9.81 -31.20 -30.66
N PRO A 141 -10.22 -32.11 -29.75
CA PRO A 141 -11.45 -32.86 -29.91
C PRO A 141 -12.58 -32.36 -29.00
N ALA A 142 -13.71 -32.10 -29.67
CA ALA A 142 -15.12 -32.25 -29.31
C ALA A 142 -15.61 -32.25 -27.84
N ALA A 143 -16.59 -31.35 -27.65
CA ALA A 143 -17.64 -31.25 -26.64
C ALA A 143 -17.98 -32.46 -25.75
N MET A 144 -18.12 -32.19 -24.45
CA MET A 144 -18.73 -33.05 -23.42
C MET A 144 -20.24 -32.74 -23.27
N PRO A 145 -21.15 -33.73 -23.24
CA PRO A 145 -22.54 -33.49 -22.88
C PRO A 145 -22.71 -33.45 -21.35
N SER A 146 -23.58 -32.54 -20.90
CA SER A 146 -23.99 -32.34 -19.51
C SER A 146 -24.87 -33.48 -19.00
N GLU A 147 -24.43 -34.21 -17.98
CA GLU A 147 -25.31 -35.07 -17.18
C GLU A 147 -25.87 -34.32 -15.97
N THR A 148 -27.19 -34.13 -16.01
CA THR A 148 -28.04 -33.81 -14.85
C THR A 148 -27.99 -34.97 -13.86
N ARG A 149 -27.60 -34.72 -12.60
CA ARG A 149 -27.91 -35.64 -11.49
C ARG A 149 -28.86 -34.96 -10.51
N ARG A 150 -29.94 -35.70 -10.24
CA ARG A 150 -31.04 -35.43 -9.32
C ARG A 150 -30.58 -35.24 -7.88
#